data_AF-A0A3N5UI72-F1
#
_entry.id   AF-A0A3N5UI72-F1
#
_cell.length_a   1.000
_cell.length_b   1.000
_cell.length_c   1.000
_cell.angle_alpha   90.00
_cell.angle_beta   90.00
_cell.angle_gamma   90.00
#
_symmetry.space_group_name_H-M   'P 1'
#
loop_
_entity.id
_entity.type
_entity.pdbx_description
1 polymer ?
#
loop_
_entity_poly.entity_id
_entity_poly.type
_entity_poly.pdbx_seq_one_letter_code
_entity_poly.pdbx_strand_id
1 'polypeptide(L)'
;MRKAVLPLCALLIGGVRAWAGDEPPTLESNKAAIELVQTHANYVWTLVAAALVFFMQAGFAMVETGFTRAKNAINIMMKNLMDFAIGSIAYWAIGFGIMFGVSGTGWFGTSGFFLSDYTPGEDPWVLAFWMFQVVFAATAATIVSGAMAERTKFIGYLIYSAVISALIYPVIGAWAWGGLFQGKGWLEAMGFIDFAGSTVVHSVGGWAALAGAIVLGPRLGKYG
;
A
#
# COMPACT_ATOMS: atom_id res chain seq x y z
N MET A 1 30.62 62.05 -30.54
CA MET A 1 29.63 61.59 -29.53
C MET A 1 28.35 60.95 -30.09
N ARG A 2 28.08 60.91 -31.41
CA ARG A 2 26.81 60.38 -31.96
C ARG A 2 26.79 58.89 -32.36
N LYS A 3 27.92 58.16 -32.33
CA LYS A 3 28.02 56.78 -32.84
C LYS A 3 27.83 55.67 -31.79
N ALA A 4 27.78 56.01 -30.51
CA ALA A 4 27.58 55.05 -29.41
C ALA A 4 26.14 55.00 -28.88
N VAL A 5 25.25 55.91 -29.33
CA VAL A 5 23.88 56.01 -28.83
C VAL A 5 22.93 55.06 -29.56
N LEU A 6 23.12 54.81 -30.86
CA LEU A 6 22.27 53.90 -31.63
C LEU A 6 22.32 52.43 -31.20
N PRO A 7 23.49 51.81 -30.91
CA PRO A 7 23.51 50.42 -30.44
C PRO A 7 22.96 50.27 -29.02
N LEU A 8 23.06 51.32 -28.19
CA LEU A 8 22.52 51.33 -26.84
C LEU A 8 20.98 51.44 -26.82
N CYS A 9 20.40 52.22 -27.75
CA CYS A 9 18.95 52.27 -27.93
C CYS A 9 18.37 50.98 -28.53
N ALA A 10 19.11 50.28 -29.41
CA ALA A 10 18.68 48.99 -29.95
C ALA A 10 18.66 47.88 -28.89
N LEU A 11 19.61 47.89 -27.93
CA LEU A 11 19.61 46.99 -26.77
C LEU A 11 18.47 47.28 -25.78
N LEU A 12 18.06 48.55 -25.64
CA LEU A 12 16.94 48.94 -24.78
C LEU A 12 15.56 48.65 -25.40
N ILE A 13 15.46 48.57 -26.72
CA ILE A 13 14.20 48.22 -27.43
C ILE A 13 14.11 46.71 -27.68
N GLY A 14 15.23 45.99 -27.81
CA GLY A 14 15.27 44.54 -28.01
C GLY A 14 15.04 43.71 -26.74
N GLY A 15 15.16 44.30 -25.55
CA GLY A 15 15.07 43.59 -24.27
C GLY A 15 13.65 43.25 -23.78
N VAL A 16 12.59 43.71 -24.45
CA VAL A 16 11.21 43.66 -23.90
C VAL A 16 10.38 42.48 -24.44
N ARG A 17 10.94 41.56 -25.24
CA ARG A 17 10.17 40.42 -25.79
C ARG A 17 10.78 39.04 -25.57
N ALA A 18 11.53 38.86 -24.48
CA ALA A 18 12.02 37.54 -24.06
C ALA A 18 11.49 37.09 -22.68
N TRP A 19 10.46 37.74 -22.15
CA TRP A 19 9.60 37.09 -21.17
C TRP A 19 8.53 36.36 -21.98
N ALA A 20 8.72 35.06 -22.19
CA ALA A 20 7.58 34.16 -22.33
C ALA A 20 6.87 34.20 -20.96
N GLY A 21 6.17 35.30 -20.70
CA GLY A 21 5.29 35.40 -19.55
C GLY A 21 4.16 34.45 -19.87
N ASP A 22 4.02 33.39 -19.08
CA ASP A 22 2.80 32.62 -19.03
C ASP A 22 1.62 33.61 -19.02
N GLU A 23 0.56 33.27 -19.74
CA GLU A 23 -0.63 34.13 -19.79
C GLU A 23 -1.02 34.54 -18.36
N PRO A 24 -1.41 35.81 -18.13
CA PRO A 24 -1.74 36.27 -16.80
C PRO A 24 -2.77 35.32 -16.18
N PRO A 25 -2.53 34.84 -14.95
CA PRO A 25 -3.31 33.76 -14.39
C PRO A 25 -4.80 34.13 -14.36
N THR A 26 -5.60 33.32 -15.05
CA THR A 26 -7.05 33.40 -15.03
C THR A 26 -7.59 32.64 -13.82
N LEU A 27 -8.86 32.85 -13.48
CA LEU A 27 -9.51 32.05 -12.43
C LEU A 27 -9.47 30.55 -12.77
N GLU A 28 -9.61 30.21 -14.05
CA GLU A 28 -9.56 28.83 -14.53
C GLU A 28 -8.15 28.25 -14.47
N SER A 29 -7.12 29.01 -14.89
CA SER A 29 -5.74 28.54 -14.81
C SER A 29 -5.27 28.37 -13.36
N ASN A 30 -5.71 29.25 -12.47
CA ASN A 30 -5.44 29.12 -11.03
C ASN A 30 -6.13 27.89 -10.43
N LYS A 31 -7.39 27.64 -10.80
CA LYS A 31 -8.11 26.44 -10.36
C LYS A 31 -7.39 25.16 -10.80
N ALA A 32 -7.00 25.07 -12.07
CA ALA A 32 -6.27 23.92 -12.60
C ALA A 32 -4.91 23.73 -11.91
N ALA A 33 -4.17 24.80 -11.66
CA ALA A 33 -2.89 24.75 -10.95
C ALA A 33 -3.06 24.26 -9.50
N ILE A 34 -4.10 24.73 -8.79
CA ILE A 34 -4.41 24.30 -7.43
C ILE A 34 -4.77 22.81 -7.40
N GLU A 35 -5.61 22.34 -8.31
CA GLU A 35 -6.00 20.93 -8.42
C GLU A 35 -4.80 20.02 -8.71
N LEU A 36 -3.90 20.45 -9.60
CA LEU A 36 -2.67 19.73 -9.92
C LEU A 36 -1.75 19.61 -8.70
N VAL A 37 -1.51 20.72 -7.99
CA VAL A 37 -0.67 20.74 -6.79
C VAL A 37 -1.28 19.87 -5.68
N GLN A 38 -2.59 19.95 -5.47
CA GLN A 38 -3.28 19.11 -4.49
C GLN A 38 -3.14 17.62 -4.83
N THR A 39 -3.29 17.27 -6.11
CA THR A 39 -3.12 15.90 -6.59
C THR A 39 -1.72 15.40 -6.27
N HIS A 40 -0.67 16.12 -6.69
CA HIS A 40 0.71 15.75 -6.38
C HIS A 40 1.01 15.67 -4.88
N ALA A 41 0.44 16.57 -4.07
CA ALA A 41 0.56 16.50 -2.62
C ALA A 41 -0.07 15.22 -2.03
N ASN A 42 -1.23 14.80 -2.54
CA ASN A 42 -1.88 13.55 -2.15
C ASN A 42 -1.01 12.32 -2.49
N TYR A 43 -0.38 12.31 -3.67
CA TYR A 43 0.59 11.28 -4.06
C TYR A 43 1.77 11.21 -3.09
N VAL A 44 2.42 12.35 -2.83
CA VAL A 44 3.58 12.41 -1.94
C VAL A 44 3.20 11.92 -0.54
N TRP A 45 2.10 12.41 0.01
CA TRP A 45 1.62 12.00 1.31
C TRP A 45 1.36 10.49 1.38
N THR A 46 0.64 9.94 0.39
CA THR A 46 0.29 8.53 0.34
C THR A 46 1.53 7.63 0.26
N LEU A 47 2.51 8.00 -0.56
CA LEU A 47 3.76 7.23 -0.70
C LEU A 47 4.67 7.34 0.52
N VAL A 48 4.74 8.52 1.15
CA VAL A 48 5.45 8.68 2.44
C VAL A 48 4.78 7.84 3.52
N ALA A 49 3.45 7.86 3.60
CA ALA A 49 2.71 7.02 4.53
C ALA A 49 2.94 5.53 4.26
N ALA A 50 2.94 5.10 2.98
CA ALA A 50 3.27 3.73 2.60
C ALA A 50 4.67 3.32 3.06
N ALA A 51 5.67 4.20 2.91
CA ALA A 51 7.03 3.94 3.37
C ALA A 51 7.12 3.82 4.90
N LEU A 52 6.36 4.63 5.65
CA LEU A 52 6.28 4.53 7.10
C LEU A 52 5.61 3.23 7.55
N VAL A 53 4.53 2.80 6.88
CA VAL A 53 3.87 1.52 7.16
C VAL A 53 4.77 0.35 6.76
N PHE A 54 5.51 0.44 5.65
CA PHE A 54 6.52 -0.55 5.30
C PHE A 54 7.57 -0.70 6.41
N PHE A 55 7.98 0.40 7.05
CA PHE A 55 8.93 0.35 8.17
C PHE A 55 8.38 -0.41 9.40
N MET A 56 7.06 -0.61 9.51
CA MET A 56 6.49 -1.51 10.51
C MET A 56 6.98 -2.95 10.35
N GLN A 57 7.34 -3.40 9.14
CA GLN A 57 7.92 -4.73 8.93
C GLN A 57 9.24 -4.91 9.70
N ALA A 58 10.07 -3.88 9.76
CA ALA A 58 11.26 -3.90 10.62
C ALA A 58 10.87 -3.97 12.10
N GLY A 59 9.81 -3.25 12.49
CA GLY A 59 9.22 -3.34 13.83
C GLY A 59 8.76 -4.75 14.21
N PHE A 60 8.00 -5.42 13.33
CA PHE A 60 7.57 -6.80 13.51
C PHE A 60 8.75 -7.77 13.62
N ALA A 61 9.74 -7.63 12.74
CA ALA A 61 10.94 -8.45 12.78
C ALA A 61 11.68 -8.31 14.13
N MET A 62 11.80 -7.09 14.67
CA MET A 62 12.44 -6.83 15.95
C MET A 62 11.62 -7.33 17.14
N VAL A 63 10.31 -7.08 17.20
CA VAL A 63 9.48 -7.54 18.31
C VAL A 63 9.40 -9.06 18.33
N GLU A 64 9.18 -9.72 17.20
CA GLU A 64 9.10 -11.18 17.14
C GLU A 64 10.44 -11.84 17.48
N THR A 65 11.55 -11.28 17.01
CA THR A 65 12.88 -11.77 17.37
C THR A 65 13.14 -11.61 18.87
N GLY A 66 12.75 -10.47 19.46
CA GLY A 66 12.89 -10.21 20.90
C GLY A 66 12.03 -11.12 21.78
N PHE A 67 10.85 -11.54 21.31
CA PHE A 67 9.93 -12.44 22.03
C PHE A 67 10.16 -13.93 21.74
N THR A 68 11.21 -14.30 21.01
CA THR A 68 11.56 -15.69 20.70
C THR A 68 12.92 -16.08 21.26
N ARG A 69 13.19 -17.38 21.39
CA ARG A 69 14.50 -17.86 21.87
C ARG A 69 15.57 -17.51 20.83
N ALA A 70 16.76 -17.11 21.30
CA ALA A 70 17.87 -16.68 20.45
C ALA A 70 18.18 -17.64 19.27
N LYS A 71 18.07 -18.96 19.48
CA LYS A 71 18.28 -19.97 18.42
C LYS A 71 17.31 -19.86 17.23
N ASN A 72 16.18 -19.18 17.39
CA ASN A 72 15.16 -18.99 16.36
C ASN A 72 15.23 -17.62 15.67
N ALA A 73 16.11 -16.71 16.11
CA ALA A 73 16.18 -15.34 15.60
C ALA A 73 16.30 -15.28 14.07
N ILE A 74 17.22 -16.06 13.49
CA ILE A 74 17.40 -16.12 12.03
C ILE A 74 16.12 -16.58 11.32
N ASN A 75 15.42 -17.57 11.87
CA ASN A 75 14.19 -18.08 11.26
C ASN A 75 13.08 -17.02 11.25
N ILE A 76 12.97 -16.22 12.31
CA ILE A 76 11.98 -15.16 12.43
C ILE A 76 12.28 -14.00 11.49
N MET A 77 13.54 -13.54 11.44
CA MET A 77 13.97 -12.51 10.50
C MET A 77 13.70 -12.93 9.04
N MET A 78 14.01 -14.19 8.70
CA MET A 78 13.73 -14.73 7.36
C MET A 78 12.24 -14.79 7.04
N LYS A 79 11.39 -15.10 8.03
CA LYS A 79 9.93 -15.11 7.85
C LYS A 79 9.39 -13.71 7.56
N ASN A 80 9.78 -12.71 8.35
CA ASN A 80 9.34 -11.32 8.17
C ASN A 80 9.81 -10.72 6.83
N LEU A 81 11.03 -11.05 6.38
CA LEU A 81 11.48 -10.58 5.07
C LEU A 81 10.70 -11.25 3.93
N MET A 82 10.47 -12.55 4.05
CA MET A 82 9.91 -13.36 2.97
C MET A 82 8.38 -13.31 2.90
N ASP A 83 7.68 -13.01 4.01
CA ASP A 83 6.24 -12.75 3.94
C ASP A 83 5.93 -11.51 3.10
N PHE A 84 6.71 -10.44 3.22
CA PHE A 84 6.54 -9.24 2.42
C PHE A 84 6.87 -9.55 0.95
N ALA A 85 7.96 -10.26 0.68
CA ALA A 85 8.35 -10.60 -0.69
C ALA A 85 7.29 -11.47 -1.40
N ILE A 86 6.81 -12.53 -0.76
CA ILE A 86 5.80 -13.42 -1.35
C ILE A 86 4.42 -12.77 -1.33
N GLY A 87 4.07 -12.11 -0.23
CA GLY A 87 2.79 -11.45 -0.03
C GLY A 87 2.58 -10.29 -1.00
N SER A 88 3.61 -9.49 -1.28
CA SER A 88 3.52 -8.40 -2.26
C SER A 88 3.28 -8.90 -3.68
N ILE A 89 3.95 -9.98 -4.09
CA ILE A 89 3.72 -10.63 -5.39
C ILE A 89 2.31 -11.20 -5.47
N ALA A 90 1.87 -11.91 -4.43
CA ALA A 90 0.53 -12.50 -4.36
C ALA A 90 -0.58 -11.44 -4.36
N TYR A 91 -0.38 -10.35 -3.64
CA TYR A 91 -1.29 -9.22 -3.59
C TYR A 91 -1.32 -8.45 -4.91
N TRP A 92 -0.18 -8.20 -5.54
CA TRP A 92 -0.10 -7.62 -6.89
C TRP A 92 -0.84 -8.45 -7.94
N ALA A 93 -0.57 -9.77 -7.96
CA ALA A 93 -1.14 -10.64 -8.97
C ALA A 93 -2.66 -10.81 -8.82
N ILE A 94 -3.12 -11.06 -7.58
CA ILE A 94 -4.49 -11.49 -7.30
C ILE A 94 -5.18 -10.58 -6.27
N GLY A 95 -4.52 -10.34 -5.14
CA GLY A 95 -5.18 -9.73 -3.98
C GLY A 95 -5.73 -8.32 -4.22
N PHE A 96 -5.02 -7.48 -4.94
CA PHE A 96 -5.49 -6.13 -5.27
C PHE A 96 -6.76 -6.16 -6.12
N GLY A 97 -6.82 -7.05 -7.12
CA GLY A 97 -8.01 -7.22 -7.95
C GLY A 97 -9.22 -7.72 -7.17
N ILE A 98 -9.01 -8.67 -6.25
CA ILE A 98 -10.08 -9.15 -5.36
C ILE A 98 -10.57 -8.05 -4.41
N MET A 99 -9.67 -7.23 -3.87
CA MET A 99 -10.00 -6.24 -2.85
C MET A 99 -10.64 -4.98 -3.45
N PHE A 100 -10.11 -4.50 -4.57
CA PHE A 100 -10.39 -3.16 -5.10
C PHE A 100 -10.86 -3.13 -6.55
N GLY A 101 -10.90 -4.28 -7.23
CA GLY A 101 -11.49 -4.39 -8.56
C GLY A 101 -13.01 -4.18 -8.55
N VAL A 102 -13.59 -4.05 -9.75
CA VAL A 102 -15.02 -3.82 -9.93
C VAL A 102 -15.83 -4.94 -9.26
N SER A 103 -16.77 -4.55 -8.40
CA SER A 103 -17.65 -5.48 -7.67
C SER A 103 -19.09 -4.98 -7.73
N GLY A 104 -19.94 -5.72 -8.44
CA GLY A 104 -21.39 -5.43 -8.48
C GLY A 104 -22.14 -5.99 -7.26
N THR A 105 -21.62 -7.04 -6.64
CA THR A 105 -22.31 -7.80 -5.57
C THR A 105 -21.90 -7.40 -4.16
N GLY A 106 -20.78 -6.67 -4.00
CA GLY A 106 -20.24 -6.31 -2.70
C GLY A 106 -19.27 -7.34 -2.08
N TRP A 107 -19.09 -8.50 -2.72
CA TRP A 107 -18.37 -9.64 -2.14
C TRP A 107 -16.88 -9.69 -2.49
N PHE A 108 -16.51 -9.46 -3.75
CA PHE A 108 -15.13 -9.39 -4.21
C PHE A 108 -15.08 -8.75 -5.60
N GLY A 109 -13.95 -8.10 -5.89
CA GLY A 109 -13.66 -7.52 -7.20
C GLY A 109 -13.34 -8.56 -8.26
N THR A 110 -13.62 -8.22 -9.52
CA THR A 110 -13.45 -9.10 -10.69
C THR A 110 -12.57 -8.50 -11.79
N SER A 111 -11.84 -7.42 -11.50
CA SER A 111 -10.93 -6.72 -12.43
C SER A 111 -9.63 -6.33 -11.72
N GLY A 112 -8.68 -5.70 -12.42
CA GLY A 112 -7.45 -5.17 -11.82
C GLY A 112 -6.42 -6.22 -11.39
N PHE A 113 -6.60 -7.48 -11.77
CA PHE A 113 -5.59 -8.53 -11.58
C PHE A 113 -4.28 -8.15 -12.29
N PHE A 114 -3.14 -8.39 -11.64
CA PHE A 114 -1.81 -7.98 -12.12
C PHE A 114 -1.67 -6.46 -12.36
N LEU A 115 -2.53 -5.63 -11.75
CA LEU A 115 -2.66 -4.21 -12.06
C LEU A 115 -2.91 -3.94 -13.56
N SER A 116 -3.70 -4.79 -14.20
CA SER A 116 -4.03 -4.70 -15.64
C SER A 116 -4.74 -3.41 -16.04
N ASP A 117 -5.30 -2.66 -15.09
CA ASP A 117 -5.99 -1.39 -15.32
C ASP A 117 -5.01 -0.19 -15.41
N TYR A 118 -3.70 -0.40 -15.28
CA TYR A 118 -2.69 0.65 -15.43
C TYR A 118 -2.28 0.85 -16.90
N THR A 119 -2.39 2.08 -17.39
CA THR A 119 -1.91 2.49 -18.72
C THR A 119 -0.73 3.46 -18.60
N PRO A 120 0.43 3.16 -19.21
CA PRO A 120 1.54 4.12 -19.25
C PRO A 120 1.17 5.44 -19.91
N GLY A 121 1.44 6.55 -19.23
CA GLY A 121 1.11 7.90 -19.70
C GLY A 121 -0.25 8.43 -19.23
N GLU A 122 -1.04 7.59 -18.57
CA GLU A 122 -2.24 8.01 -17.83
C GLU A 122 -1.93 8.24 -16.34
N ASP A 123 -2.96 8.58 -15.56
CA ASP A 123 -2.83 8.86 -14.13
C ASP A 123 -2.30 7.63 -13.35
N PRO A 124 -1.10 7.69 -12.73
CA PRO A 124 -0.48 6.54 -12.10
C PRO A 124 -1.04 6.23 -10.70
N TRP A 125 -2.23 6.74 -10.35
CA TRP A 125 -2.78 6.70 -8.99
C TRP A 125 -2.94 5.26 -8.50
N VAL A 126 -3.31 4.36 -9.41
CA VAL A 126 -3.40 2.92 -9.14
C VAL A 126 -2.10 2.35 -8.56
N LEU A 127 -0.93 2.85 -8.97
CA LEU A 127 0.37 2.39 -8.46
C LEU A 127 0.63 2.92 -7.04
N ALA A 128 0.31 4.19 -6.78
CA ALA A 128 0.46 4.79 -5.45
C ALA A 128 -0.51 4.16 -4.45
N PHE A 129 -1.76 3.94 -4.87
CA PHE A 129 -2.78 3.27 -4.08
C PHE A 129 -2.42 1.80 -3.83
N TRP A 130 -1.94 1.06 -4.84
CA TRP A 130 -1.44 -0.31 -4.64
C TRP A 130 -0.26 -0.36 -3.65
N MET A 131 0.72 0.55 -3.79
CA MET A 131 1.87 0.62 -2.88
C MET A 131 1.42 0.89 -1.43
N PHE A 132 0.41 1.74 -1.25
CA PHE A 132 -0.17 1.97 0.06
C PHE A 132 -0.91 0.75 0.59
N GLN A 133 -1.62 0.00 -0.24
CA GLN A 133 -2.43 -1.13 0.23
C GLN A 133 -1.64 -2.43 0.46
N VAL A 134 -0.58 -2.66 -0.32
CA VAL A 134 0.25 -3.86 -0.19
C VAL A 134 0.96 -3.94 1.15
N VAL A 135 1.33 -2.80 1.75
CA VAL A 135 1.96 -2.76 3.07
C VAL A 135 0.97 -3.09 4.21
N PHE A 136 -0.33 -2.85 4.02
CA PHE A 136 -1.39 -3.29 4.96
C PHE A 136 -1.64 -4.79 4.81
N ALA A 137 -1.68 -5.31 3.58
CA ALA A 137 -1.78 -6.74 3.31
C ALA A 137 -0.61 -7.52 3.96
N ALA A 138 0.61 -7.00 3.80
CA ALA A 138 1.79 -7.57 4.43
C ALA A 138 1.74 -7.48 5.97
N THR A 139 1.17 -6.41 6.52
CA THR A 139 0.95 -6.28 7.97
C THR A 139 -0.03 -7.34 8.49
N ALA A 140 -1.13 -7.61 7.76
CA ALA A 140 -2.06 -8.67 8.13
C ALA A 140 -1.38 -10.06 8.10
N ALA A 141 -0.51 -10.30 7.10
CA ALA A 141 0.25 -11.54 6.98
C ALA A 141 1.25 -11.74 8.13
N THR A 142 2.02 -10.69 8.47
CA THR A 142 3.11 -10.76 9.45
C THR A 142 2.63 -10.91 10.90
N ILE A 143 1.42 -10.47 11.26
CA ILE A 143 0.86 -10.71 12.61
C ILE A 143 0.88 -12.21 12.99
N VAL A 144 0.80 -13.09 11.99
CA VAL A 144 0.76 -14.53 12.19
C VAL A 144 2.14 -15.16 12.44
N SER A 145 3.25 -14.56 11.97
CA SER A 145 4.59 -15.11 12.20
C SER A 145 4.91 -15.21 13.69
N GLY A 146 4.64 -14.17 14.46
CA GLY A 146 4.93 -14.12 15.90
C GLY A 146 4.14 -15.16 16.69
N ALA A 147 2.85 -15.32 16.41
CA ALA A 147 2.00 -16.30 17.09
C ALA A 147 2.44 -17.75 16.81
N MET A 148 2.81 -18.01 15.57
CA MET A 148 3.24 -19.32 15.06
C MET A 148 4.77 -19.54 15.18
N ALA A 149 5.48 -18.62 15.83
CA ALA A 149 6.94 -18.67 15.97
C ALA A 149 7.44 -19.98 16.61
N GLU A 150 8.69 -20.32 16.28
CA GLU A 150 9.49 -21.44 16.82
C GLU A 150 9.04 -22.87 16.47
N ARG A 151 7.84 -23.06 15.92
CA ARG A 151 7.27 -24.40 15.64
C ARG A 151 6.59 -24.53 14.27
N THR A 152 6.82 -23.56 13.39
CA THR A 152 6.26 -23.54 12.03
C THR A 152 7.35 -23.74 11.01
N LYS A 153 7.16 -24.70 10.11
CA LYS A 153 8.03 -24.91 8.95
C LYS A 153 8.01 -23.68 8.06
N PHE A 154 9.18 -23.27 7.59
CA PHE A 154 9.35 -22.06 6.79
C PHE A 154 8.51 -22.08 5.50
N ILE A 155 8.53 -23.18 4.74
CA ILE A 155 7.73 -23.31 3.51
C ILE A 155 6.22 -23.22 3.80
N GLY A 156 5.76 -23.83 4.90
CA GLY A 156 4.36 -23.73 5.31
C GLY A 156 3.95 -22.28 5.61
N TYR A 157 4.85 -21.50 6.20
CA TYR A 157 4.64 -20.08 6.41
C TYR A 157 4.58 -19.29 5.10
N LEU A 158 5.45 -19.56 4.11
CA LEU A 158 5.40 -18.88 2.82
C LEU A 158 4.11 -19.16 2.05
N ILE A 159 3.63 -20.40 2.07
CA ILE A 159 2.34 -20.77 1.45
C ILE A 159 1.20 -20.02 2.15
N TYR A 160 1.22 -19.98 3.48
CA TYR A 160 0.27 -19.20 4.25
C TYR A 160 0.30 -17.70 3.86
N SER A 161 1.48 -17.08 3.80
CA SER A 161 1.64 -15.66 3.43
C SER A 161 1.08 -15.36 2.04
N ALA A 162 1.28 -16.27 1.08
CA ALA A 162 0.67 -16.15 -0.25
C ALA A 162 -0.85 -16.23 -0.19
N VAL A 163 -1.41 -17.20 0.56
CA VAL A 163 -2.86 -17.42 0.66
C VAL A 163 -3.56 -16.27 1.37
N ILE A 164 -3.03 -15.78 2.49
CA ILE A 164 -3.66 -14.64 3.18
C ILE A 164 -3.60 -13.38 2.31
N SER A 165 -2.48 -13.12 1.64
CA SER A 165 -2.30 -11.92 0.81
C SER A 165 -3.07 -11.99 -0.51
N ALA A 166 -3.28 -13.18 -1.09
CA ALA A 166 -4.04 -13.33 -2.32
C ALA A 166 -5.55 -13.43 -2.10
N LEU A 167 -6.01 -14.03 -1.00
CA LEU A 167 -7.41 -14.43 -0.84
C LEU A 167 -8.04 -13.92 0.46
N ILE A 168 -7.52 -14.33 1.63
CA ILE A 168 -8.24 -14.10 2.91
C ILE A 168 -8.34 -12.61 3.24
N TYR A 169 -7.20 -11.90 3.26
CA TYR A 169 -7.18 -10.46 3.55
C TYR A 169 -7.94 -9.66 2.47
N PRO A 170 -7.69 -9.86 1.16
CA PRO A 170 -8.41 -9.16 0.10
C PRO A 170 -9.93 -9.31 0.13
N VAL A 171 -10.46 -10.50 0.43
CA VAL A 171 -11.91 -10.74 0.47
C VAL A 171 -12.54 -9.94 1.61
N ILE A 172 -11.96 -9.97 2.81
CA ILE A 172 -12.46 -9.16 3.94
C ILE A 172 -12.30 -7.66 3.64
N GLY A 173 -11.18 -7.28 3.01
CA GLY A 173 -10.93 -5.93 2.53
C GLY A 173 -11.98 -5.47 1.53
N ALA A 174 -12.41 -6.32 0.58
CA ALA A 174 -13.45 -5.99 -0.38
C ALA A 174 -14.78 -5.65 0.32
N TRP A 175 -15.12 -6.36 1.39
CA TRP A 175 -16.37 -6.16 2.11
C TRP A 175 -16.42 -4.82 2.84
N ALA A 176 -15.29 -4.40 3.42
CA ALA A 176 -15.22 -3.21 4.27
C ALA A 176 -14.71 -1.97 3.54
N TRP A 177 -13.84 -2.13 2.55
CA TRP A 177 -13.09 -1.06 1.88
C TRP A 177 -13.20 -1.10 0.35
N GLY A 178 -14.00 -1.99 -0.24
CA GLY A 178 -14.10 -2.12 -1.69
C GLY A 178 -14.42 -0.80 -2.41
N GLY A 179 -15.22 0.08 -1.79
CA GLY A 179 -15.58 1.40 -2.31
C GLY A 179 -14.47 2.45 -2.29
N LEU A 180 -13.29 2.17 -1.71
CA LEU A 180 -12.15 3.09 -1.74
C LEU A 180 -11.49 3.21 -3.12
N PHE A 181 -11.82 2.32 -4.05
CA PHE A 181 -11.28 2.32 -5.41
C PHE A 181 -12.38 2.06 -6.45
N GLN A 182 -12.41 0.91 -7.13
CA GLN A 182 -13.39 0.61 -8.19
C GLN A 182 -14.55 -0.30 -7.72
N GLY A 183 -14.43 -0.88 -6.53
CA GLY A 183 -15.36 -1.87 -6.01
C GLY A 183 -16.52 -1.26 -5.22
N LYS A 184 -17.22 -2.16 -4.50
CA LYS A 184 -18.21 -1.86 -3.47
C LYS A 184 -18.07 -2.92 -2.39
N GLY A 185 -18.24 -2.54 -1.13
CA GLY A 185 -18.29 -3.47 -0.01
C GLY A 185 -19.68 -3.61 0.59
N TRP A 186 -20.12 -4.83 0.91
CA TRP A 186 -21.43 -5.01 1.57
C TRP A 186 -21.41 -4.58 3.05
N LEU A 187 -20.28 -4.74 3.76
CA LEU A 187 -20.13 -4.23 5.13
C LEU A 187 -20.09 -2.70 5.11
N GLU A 188 -19.33 -2.13 4.18
CA GLU A 188 -19.29 -0.68 3.91
C GLU A 188 -20.71 -0.13 3.69
N ALA A 189 -21.51 -0.78 2.85
CA ALA A 189 -22.89 -0.38 2.55
C ALA A 189 -23.83 -0.43 3.78
N MET A 190 -23.52 -1.25 4.78
CA MET A 190 -24.26 -1.27 6.06
C MET A 190 -23.77 -0.23 7.07
N GLY A 191 -22.79 0.60 6.71
CA GLY A 191 -22.21 1.62 7.59
C GLY A 191 -21.11 1.09 8.51
N PHE A 192 -20.46 -0.02 8.15
CA PHE A 192 -19.26 -0.46 8.87
C PHE A 192 -18.13 0.56 8.69
N ILE A 193 -17.51 0.97 9.79
CA ILE A 193 -16.42 1.95 9.79
C ILE A 193 -15.17 1.30 10.35
N ASP A 194 -14.14 1.21 9.51
CA ASP A 194 -12.78 0.86 9.91
C ASP A 194 -11.81 1.80 9.19
N PHE A 195 -11.27 2.80 9.89
CA PHE A 195 -10.52 3.87 9.24
C PHE A 195 -9.15 3.41 8.71
N ALA A 196 -8.44 2.59 9.49
CA ALA A 196 -7.05 2.22 9.21
C ALA A 196 -6.76 0.72 9.43
N GLY A 197 -7.78 -0.11 9.64
CA GLY A 197 -7.63 -1.56 9.61
C GLY A 197 -7.57 -2.21 10.98
N SER A 198 -8.22 -1.66 12.01
CA SER A 198 -8.36 -2.35 13.30
C SER A 198 -9.04 -3.72 13.14
N THR A 199 -9.99 -3.81 12.22
CA THR A 199 -10.61 -5.07 11.82
C THR A 199 -9.92 -5.65 10.60
N VAL A 200 -9.89 -4.92 9.49
CA VAL A 200 -9.45 -5.42 8.17
C VAL A 200 -8.01 -5.94 8.20
N VAL A 201 -7.12 -5.32 8.98
CA VAL A 201 -5.72 -5.76 9.12
C VAL A 201 -5.54 -6.54 10.42
N HIS A 202 -5.75 -5.88 11.56
CA HIS A 202 -5.31 -6.41 12.86
C HIS A 202 -6.18 -7.57 13.35
N SER A 203 -7.51 -7.46 13.22
CA SER A 203 -8.40 -8.56 13.62
C SER A 203 -8.30 -9.73 12.66
N VAL A 204 -8.25 -9.51 11.33
CA VAL A 204 -8.04 -10.59 10.34
C VAL A 204 -6.73 -11.32 10.62
N GLY A 205 -5.62 -10.59 10.77
CA GLY A 205 -4.32 -11.17 11.14
C GLY A 205 -4.37 -11.88 12.50
N GLY A 206 -5.05 -11.30 13.50
CA GLY A 206 -5.20 -11.87 14.84
C GLY A 206 -6.01 -13.17 14.86
N TRP A 207 -7.10 -13.27 14.11
CA TRP A 207 -7.90 -14.49 14.00
C TRP A 207 -7.17 -15.57 13.21
N ALA A 208 -6.46 -15.20 12.14
CA ALA A 208 -5.57 -16.12 11.43
C ALA A 208 -4.44 -16.63 12.32
N ALA A 209 -3.84 -15.75 13.13
CA ALA A 209 -2.83 -16.10 14.13
C ALA A 209 -3.37 -17.08 15.18
N LEU A 210 -4.58 -16.84 15.68
CA LEU A 210 -5.23 -17.73 16.64
C LEU A 210 -5.50 -19.11 16.03
N ALA A 211 -6.10 -19.15 14.84
CA ALA A 211 -6.35 -20.41 14.12
C ALA A 211 -5.07 -21.19 13.89
N GLY A 212 -4.01 -20.53 13.40
CA GLY A 212 -2.69 -21.13 13.22
C GLY A 212 -2.08 -21.64 14.52
N ALA A 213 -2.20 -20.89 15.62
CA ALA A 213 -1.71 -21.30 16.92
C ALA A 213 -2.46 -22.52 17.49
N ILE A 214 -3.78 -22.61 17.26
CA ILE A 214 -4.60 -23.77 17.63
C ILE A 214 -4.15 -25.01 16.86
N VAL A 215 -4.00 -24.91 15.54
CA VAL A 215 -3.61 -26.04 14.67
C VAL A 215 -2.21 -26.54 14.98
N LEU A 216 -1.24 -25.65 15.24
CA LEU A 216 0.12 -26.04 15.60
C LEU A 216 0.25 -26.57 17.03
N GLY A 217 -0.64 -26.15 17.92
CA GLY A 217 -0.55 -26.42 19.34
C GLY A 217 0.54 -25.64 20.07
N PRO A 218 0.76 -25.96 21.36
CA PRO A 218 1.72 -25.27 22.21
C PRO A 218 3.17 -25.53 21.78
N ARG A 219 4.06 -24.60 22.12
CA ARG A 219 5.51 -24.82 22.00
C ARG A 219 5.91 -25.97 22.92
N LEU A 220 6.82 -26.84 22.45
CA LEU A 220 7.38 -27.92 23.25
C LEU A 220 7.97 -27.36 24.56
N GLY A 221 7.60 -27.99 25.69
CA GLY A 221 8.01 -27.59 27.03
C GLY A 221 7.30 -26.36 27.61
N LYS A 222 6.21 -25.86 26.99
CA LYS A 222 5.47 -24.70 27.53
C LYS A 222 4.57 -25.06 28.72
N TYR A 223 3.93 -26.23 28.70
CA TYR A 223 2.92 -26.64 29.69
C TYR A 223 3.20 -28.00 30.35
N GLY A 224 4.41 -28.55 30.17
CA GLY A 224 4.79 -29.92 30.54
C GLY A 224 5.64 -30.52 29.45
#